data_AF-A0A2N2SXP3-F1
#
_entry.id   AF-A0A2N2SXP3-F1
#
_cell.length_a   1.000
_cell.length_b   1.000
_cell.length_c   1.000
_cell.angle_alpha   90.00
_cell.angle_beta   90.00
_cell.angle_gamma   90.00
#
_symmetry.space_group_name_H-M   'P 1'
#
loop_
_entity.id
_entity.type
_entity.pdbx_description
1 polymer ?
#
loop_
_entity_poly.entity_id
_entity_poly.type
_entity_poly.pdbx_seq_one_letter_code
_entity_poly.pdbx_strand_id
1 'polypeptide(L)'
;GRYADIGHAERFISIGDGFEEVHLRNLAYFGHMYTVEEGAADMDVGIKIFKRLNVVRGLPIPVAIHYRYDDQVPGSRERTVTRCRRVKAAIEARYPDLVRDGLLVCGMTVQAKQPGSDLEIVSDNDIDGHGH
;
A
#
# COMPACT_ATOMS: atom_id res chain seq x y z
N GLY A 1 -3.38 28.91 -21.39
CA GLY A 1 -2.27 28.10 -21.95
C GLY A 1 -2.62 26.64 -21.78
N ARG A 2 -2.50 25.85 -22.85
CA ARG A 2 -2.78 24.41 -22.83
C ARG A 2 -1.80 23.70 -21.89
N TYR A 3 -2.33 22.94 -20.94
CA TYR A 3 -1.56 22.13 -19.99
C TYR A 3 -0.71 21.10 -20.73
N ALA A 4 0.56 20.98 -20.35
CA ALA A 4 1.55 20.13 -21.02
C ALA A 4 1.67 18.70 -20.46
N ASP A 5 0.89 18.32 -19.44
CA ASP A 5 1.01 16.99 -18.83
C ASP A 5 -0.35 16.28 -18.75
N ILE A 6 -0.66 15.55 -19.82
CA ILE A 6 -1.71 14.53 -19.89
C ILE A 6 -1.08 13.17 -19.55
N GLY A 7 -0.21 13.13 -18.53
CA GLY A 7 0.60 11.98 -18.16
C GLY A 7 0.42 11.62 -16.70
N HIS A 8 0.20 10.33 -16.41
CA HIS A 8 0.16 9.78 -15.07
C HIS A 8 1.38 10.26 -14.25
N ALA A 9 1.14 10.98 -13.17
CA ALA A 9 2.18 11.51 -12.27
C ALA A 9 2.11 10.90 -10.87
N GLU A 10 1.37 9.80 -10.73
CA GLU A 10 1.21 9.05 -9.48
C GLU A 10 2.58 8.60 -8.96
N ARG A 11 2.84 8.80 -7.67
CA ARG A 11 4.14 8.51 -7.05
C ARG A 11 4.20 7.15 -6.37
N PHE A 12 3.06 6.59 -6.00
CA PHE A 12 2.91 5.25 -5.42
C PHE A 12 1.52 4.68 -5.65
N ILE A 13 1.40 3.36 -5.48
CA ILE A 13 0.13 2.64 -5.45
C ILE A 13 -0.37 2.62 -4.00
N SER A 14 -1.58 3.10 -3.74
CA SER A 14 -2.19 3.09 -2.39
C SER A 14 -3.25 2.00 -2.30
N ILE A 15 -3.12 1.13 -1.30
CA ILE A 15 -4.00 0.00 -1.03
C ILE A 15 -4.63 0.12 0.36
N GLY A 16 -5.93 -0.14 0.45
CA GLY A 16 -6.67 -0.27 1.72
C GLY A 16 -7.64 0.89 1.95
N ASP A 17 -7.69 1.43 3.17
CA ASP A 17 -8.67 2.46 3.57
C ASP A 17 -8.33 3.86 3.03
N GLY A 18 -7.15 4.02 2.41
CA GLY A 18 -6.64 5.29 1.91
C GLY A 18 -6.17 6.22 3.04
N PHE A 19 -5.43 7.27 2.69
CA PHE A 19 -4.96 8.27 3.64
C PHE A 19 -5.90 9.48 3.60
N GLU A 20 -6.58 9.79 4.71
CA GLU A 20 -7.48 10.94 4.80
C GLU A 20 -6.71 12.26 4.54
N GLU A 21 -5.44 12.32 4.94
CA GLU A 21 -4.54 13.47 4.80
C GLU A 21 -3.97 13.68 3.38
N VAL A 22 -4.11 12.73 2.46
CA VAL A 22 -3.40 12.72 1.16
C VAL A 22 -4.36 12.65 -0.02
N HIS A 23 -5.35 13.54 -0.07
CA HIS A 23 -6.20 13.77 -1.25
C HIS A 23 -5.63 14.87 -2.17
N LEU A 24 -4.39 14.70 -2.64
CA LEU A 24 -3.81 15.57 -3.68
C LEU A 24 -3.95 14.91 -5.06
N ARG A 25 -4.52 15.66 -6.03
CA ARG A 25 -4.58 15.23 -7.43
C ARG A 25 -3.17 14.84 -7.92
N ASN A 26 -3.06 13.68 -8.56
CA ASN A 26 -1.84 13.10 -9.12
C ASN A 26 -0.80 12.58 -8.12
N LEU A 27 -1.13 12.36 -6.84
CA LEU A 27 -0.14 11.87 -5.87
C LEU A 27 -0.11 10.34 -5.73
N ALA A 28 -1.26 9.67 -5.81
CA ALA A 28 -1.37 8.22 -5.65
C ALA A 28 -2.41 7.61 -6.59
N TYR A 29 -2.13 6.40 -7.10
CA TYR A 29 -3.15 5.54 -7.72
C TYR A 29 -3.89 4.80 -6.61
N PHE A 30 -5.21 4.99 -6.50
CA PHE A 30 -6.02 4.43 -5.43
C PHE A 30 -6.72 3.14 -5.89
N GLY A 31 -6.37 2.01 -5.26
CA GLY A 31 -7.16 0.79 -5.30
C GLY A 31 -7.96 0.65 -4.00
N HIS A 32 -9.27 0.88 -4.05
CA HIS A 32 -10.16 0.59 -2.91
C HIS A 32 -10.28 -0.94 -2.77
N MET A 33 -9.57 -1.54 -1.83
CA MET A 33 -9.57 -3.00 -1.64
C MET A 33 -10.14 -3.41 -0.28
N TYR A 34 -11.30 -4.06 -0.33
CA TYR A 34 -11.80 -4.85 0.80
C TYR A 34 -11.11 -6.25 0.85
N THR A 35 -10.77 -6.83 -0.32
CA THR A 35 -9.98 -8.07 -0.47
C THR A 35 -8.96 -7.94 -1.62
N VAL A 36 -7.89 -8.74 -1.62
CA VAL A 36 -6.83 -8.69 -2.65
C VAL A 36 -7.33 -9.21 -3.99
N GLU A 37 -8.24 -10.17 -3.95
CA GLU A 37 -8.87 -10.81 -5.10
C GLU A 37 -9.78 -9.84 -5.87
N GLU A 38 -10.50 -8.95 -5.17
CA GLU A 38 -11.37 -7.94 -5.79
C GLU A 38 -10.60 -6.77 -6.40
N GLY A 39 -9.43 -6.39 -5.86
CA GLY A 39 -8.59 -5.33 -6.43
C GLY A 39 -7.39 -5.81 -7.23
N ALA A 40 -7.32 -7.10 -7.56
CA ALA A 40 -6.25 -7.66 -8.40
C ALA A 40 -6.18 -7.00 -9.79
N ALA A 41 -7.34 -6.69 -10.38
CA ALA A 41 -7.41 -6.04 -11.68
C ALA A 41 -6.89 -4.59 -11.62
N ASP A 42 -7.29 -3.83 -10.60
CA ASP A 42 -6.79 -2.47 -10.38
C ASP A 42 -5.29 -2.46 -10.08
N MET A 43 -4.82 -3.44 -9.30
CA MET A 43 -3.40 -3.62 -9.02
C MET A 43 -2.60 -3.91 -10.29
N ASP A 44 -3.09 -4.77 -11.19
CA ASP A 44 -2.42 -5.06 -12.47
C ASP A 44 -2.31 -3.81 -13.35
N VAL A 45 -3.35 -2.96 -13.35
CA VAL A 45 -3.32 -1.66 -14.05
C VAL A 45 -2.27 -0.74 -13.43
N GLY A 46 -2.24 -0.62 -12.09
CA GLY A 46 -1.24 0.15 -11.37
C GLY A 46 0.18 -0.32 -11.67
N ILE A 47 0.45 -1.63 -11.57
CA ILE A 47 1.76 -2.22 -11.92
C ILE A 47 2.13 -1.92 -13.37
N LYS A 48 1.19 -1.98 -14.32
CA LYS A 48 1.46 -1.67 -15.73
C LYS A 48 1.86 -0.20 -15.95
N ILE A 49 1.21 0.72 -15.23
CA ILE A 49 1.55 2.15 -15.26
C ILE A 49 2.96 2.35 -14.68
N PHE A 50 3.21 1.82 -13.49
CA PHE A 50 4.49 2.00 -12.79
C PHE A 50 5.66 1.24 -13.43
N LYS A 51 5.41 0.16 -14.18
CA LYS A 51 6.45 -0.44 -15.04
C LYS A 51 6.99 0.56 -16.06
N ARG A 52 6.11 1.38 -16.65
CA ARG A 52 6.50 2.42 -17.63
C ARG A 52 7.10 3.65 -16.97
N LEU A 53 6.59 4.06 -15.81
CA LEU A 53 7.07 5.26 -15.11
C LEU A 53 8.39 5.02 -14.35
N ASN A 54 8.50 3.89 -13.65
CA ASN A 54 9.58 3.62 -12.69
C ASN A 54 10.55 2.56 -13.22
N VAL A 55 10.05 1.36 -13.55
CA VAL A 55 10.93 0.21 -13.86
C VAL A 55 11.79 0.45 -15.10
N VAL A 56 11.25 1.10 -16.14
CA VAL A 56 12.02 1.50 -17.34
C VAL A 56 13.23 2.41 -17.00
N ARG A 57 13.19 3.10 -15.85
CA ARG A 57 14.26 3.99 -15.35
C ARG A 57 15.10 3.33 -14.25
N GLY A 58 14.90 2.03 -13.99
CA GLY A 58 15.57 1.30 -12.90
C GLY A 58 15.07 1.66 -11.50
N LEU A 59 13.89 2.29 -11.38
CA LEU A 59 13.28 2.62 -10.09
C LEU A 59 12.27 1.55 -9.68
N PRO A 60 12.15 1.23 -8.38
CA PRO A 60 11.14 0.29 -7.89
C PRO A 60 9.74 0.89 -7.99
N ILE A 61 8.74 0.01 -7.93
CA ILE A 61 7.32 0.33 -7.82
C ILE A 61 6.97 0.40 -6.33
N PRO A 62 6.67 1.59 -5.78
CA PRO A 62 6.29 1.72 -4.39
C PRO A 62 4.80 1.44 -4.18
N VAL A 63 4.49 0.61 -3.21
CA VAL A 63 3.13 0.26 -2.78
C VAL A 63 2.97 0.62 -1.30
N ALA A 64 2.01 1.47 -0.98
CA ALA A 64 1.63 1.81 0.38
C ALA A 64 0.35 1.04 0.75
N ILE A 65 0.43 0.20 1.78
CA ILE A 65 -0.69 -0.56 2.33
C ILE A 65 -1.09 0.10 3.63
N HIS A 66 -2.32 0.62 3.69
CA HIS A 66 -2.81 1.36 4.83
C HIS A 66 -4.22 0.92 5.23
N TYR A 67 -4.41 0.65 6.53
CA TYR A 67 -5.73 0.38 7.08
C TYR A 67 -5.95 1.11 8.40
N ARG A 68 -7.20 1.46 8.66
CA ARG A 68 -7.61 2.10 9.91
C ARG A 68 -8.22 1.08 10.87
N TYR A 69 -7.96 1.27 12.16
CA TYR A 69 -8.52 0.43 13.22
C TYR A 69 -9.33 1.24 14.22
N ASP A 70 -10.28 0.59 14.87
CA ASP A 70 -11.06 1.16 15.98
C ASP A 70 -10.33 0.87 17.29
N ASP A 71 -9.85 1.89 18.00
CA ASP A 71 -9.09 1.75 19.24
C ASP A 71 -9.96 1.48 20.47
N GLN A 72 -11.29 1.63 20.34
CA GLN A 72 -12.25 1.24 21.38
C GLN A 72 -12.53 -0.26 21.37
N VAL A 73 -12.09 -0.97 20.34
CA VAL A 73 -12.32 -2.41 20.18
C VAL A 73 -11.04 -3.19 20.53
N PRO A 74 -11.04 -4.02 21.59
CA PRO A 74 -9.89 -4.86 21.93
C PRO A 74 -9.43 -5.75 20.77
N GLY A 75 -8.12 -5.81 20.55
CA GLY A 75 -7.50 -6.61 19.48
C GLY A 75 -7.69 -6.05 18.06
N SER A 76 -8.34 -4.89 17.91
CA SER A 76 -8.66 -4.29 16.61
C SER A 76 -7.39 -3.92 15.84
N ARG A 77 -6.44 -3.27 16.52
CA ARG A 77 -5.13 -2.93 15.96
C ARG A 77 -4.39 -4.17 15.47
N GLU A 78 -4.29 -5.21 16.28
CA GLU A 78 -3.57 -6.45 15.97
C GLU A 78 -4.17 -7.18 14.76
N ARG A 79 -5.51 -7.19 14.67
CA ARG A 79 -6.22 -7.72 13.49
C ARG A 79 -5.93 -6.90 12.24
N THR A 80 -5.87 -5.58 12.35
CA THR A 80 -5.55 -4.69 11.23
C THR A 80 -4.10 -4.84 10.78
N VAL A 81 -3.14 -4.94 11.70
CA VAL A 81 -1.74 -5.26 11.39
C VAL A 81 -1.63 -6.61 10.68
N THR A 82 -2.33 -7.63 11.18
CA THR A 82 -2.40 -8.94 10.52
C THR A 82 -2.98 -8.86 9.12
N ARG A 83 -3.99 -8.00 8.90
CA ARG A 83 -4.56 -7.74 7.58
C ARG A 83 -3.52 -7.09 6.64
N CYS A 84 -2.78 -6.07 7.09
CA CYS A 84 -1.71 -5.46 6.29
C CYS A 84 -0.70 -6.51 5.81
N ARG A 85 -0.24 -7.38 6.72
CA ARG A 85 0.72 -8.45 6.41
C ARG A 85 0.18 -9.44 5.39
N ARG A 86 -1.09 -9.85 5.51
CA ARG A 86 -1.75 -10.75 4.55
C ARG A 86 -1.83 -10.11 3.17
N VAL A 87 -2.19 -8.82 3.10
CA VAL A 87 -2.26 -8.08 1.83
C VAL A 87 -0.88 -7.94 1.19
N LYS A 88 0.15 -7.59 1.98
CA LYS A 88 1.54 -7.55 1.50
C LYS A 88 1.97 -8.89 0.90
N ALA A 89 1.79 -9.98 1.65
CA ALA A 89 2.17 -11.32 1.19
C ALA A 89 1.44 -11.72 -0.11
N ALA A 90 0.15 -11.39 -0.23
CA ALA A 90 -0.61 -11.67 -1.44
C ALA A 90 -0.16 -10.84 -2.65
N ILE A 91 0.20 -9.56 -2.44
CA ILE A 91 0.78 -8.70 -3.49
C ILE A 91 2.14 -9.25 -3.94
N GLU A 92 3.02 -9.59 -3.00
CA GLU A 92 4.33 -10.16 -3.29
C GLU A 92 4.23 -11.51 -4.02
N ALA A 93 3.32 -12.38 -3.60
CA ALA A 93 3.05 -13.67 -4.25
C ALA A 93 2.48 -13.52 -5.67
N ARG A 94 1.73 -12.44 -5.95
CA ARG A 94 1.18 -12.15 -7.27
C ARG A 94 2.24 -11.66 -8.26
N TYR A 95 3.28 -10.96 -7.78
CA TYR A 95 4.33 -10.38 -8.63
C TYR A 95 5.73 -10.87 -8.24
N PRO A 96 5.99 -12.18 -8.26
CA PRO A 96 7.22 -12.76 -7.73
C PRO A 96 8.47 -12.28 -8.50
N ASP A 97 8.35 -12.03 -9.80
CA ASP A 97 9.45 -11.51 -10.61
C ASP A 97 9.88 -10.11 -10.14
N LEU A 98 8.92 -9.22 -9.84
CA LEU A 98 9.24 -7.87 -9.38
C LEU A 98 9.84 -7.88 -7.97
N VAL A 99 9.39 -8.79 -7.11
CA VAL A 99 9.96 -8.97 -5.77
C VAL A 99 11.40 -9.48 -5.88
N ARG A 100 11.62 -10.54 -6.66
CA ARG A 100 12.94 -11.14 -6.87
C ARG A 100 13.94 -10.12 -7.42
N ASP A 101 13.49 -9.26 -8.34
CA ASP A 101 14.33 -8.26 -8.98
C ASP A 101 14.48 -6.97 -8.13
N GLY A 102 13.88 -6.91 -6.93
CA GLY A 102 13.93 -5.74 -6.04
C GLY A 102 13.15 -4.53 -6.56
N LEU A 103 12.23 -4.74 -7.50
CA LEU A 103 11.46 -3.71 -8.20
C LEU A 103 10.07 -3.50 -7.62
N LEU A 104 9.68 -4.23 -6.58
CA LEU A 104 8.44 -4.01 -5.83
C LEU A 104 8.79 -3.75 -4.37
N VAL A 105 8.37 -2.60 -3.84
CA VAL A 105 8.61 -2.23 -2.44
C VAL A 105 7.27 -1.92 -1.79
N CYS A 106 6.95 -2.67 -0.74
CA CYS A 106 5.71 -2.51 0.02
C CYS A 106 5.99 -1.90 1.40
N GLY A 107 5.39 -0.74 1.68
CA GLY A 107 5.31 -0.16 3.03
C GLY A 107 3.95 -0.42 3.64
N MET A 108 3.90 -0.77 4.93
CA MET A 108 2.66 -1.02 5.66
C MET A 108 2.49 0.02 6.77
N THR A 109 1.30 0.58 6.89
CA THR A 109 0.94 1.47 7.99
C THR A 109 -0.46 1.18 8.53
N VAL A 110 -0.68 1.54 9.79
CA VAL A 110 -2.00 1.52 10.43
C VAL A 110 -2.25 2.83 11.16
N GLN A 111 -3.51 3.23 11.30
CA GLN A 111 -3.88 4.45 12.03
C GLN A 111 -5.21 4.23 12.75
N ALA A 112 -5.40 4.85 13.91
CA ALA A 112 -6.69 4.78 14.57
C ALA A 112 -7.75 5.57 13.76
N LYS A 113 -9.02 5.23 13.94
CA LYS A 113 -10.12 6.01 13.35
C LYS A 113 -10.32 7.36 14.02
N GLN A 114 -9.74 7.56 15.19
CA GLN A 114 -9.82 8.84 15.90
C GLN A 114 -9.13 9.95 15.09
N PRO A 115 -9.77 11.13 14.95
CA PRO A 115 -9.17 12.28 14.30
C PRO A 115 -7.86 12.68 14.98
N GLY A 116 -6.82 12.94 14.18
CA GLY A 116 -5.51 13.36 14.68
C GLY A 116 -4.67 12.24 15.32
N SER A 117 -5.06 10.98 15.16
CA SER A 117 -4.24 9.84 15.59
C SER A 117 -3.00 9.69 14.72
N ASP A 118 -1.90 9.27 15.35
CA ASP A 118 -0.62 9.10 14.66
C ASP A 118 -0.66 7.94 13.67
N LEU A 119 0.04 8.14 12.55
CA LEU A 119 0.29 7.07 11.57
C LEU A 119 1.39 6.15 12.10
N GLU A 120 1.06 4.88 12.26
CA GLU A 120 1.98 3.86 12.75
C GLU A 120 2.56 3.04 11.60
N ILE A 121 3.88 2.89 11.55
CA ILE A 121 4.56 2.01 10.59
C ILE A 121 4.54 0.58 11.12
N VAL A 122 4.07 -0.35 10.30
CA VAL A 122 4.09 -1.77 10.61
C VAL A 122 5.37 -2.39 10.09
N SER A 123 6.16 -2.97 10.99
CA SER A 123 7.36 -3.71 10.61
C SER A 123 7.03 -5.11 10.11
N ASP A 124 7.88 -5.65 9.25
CA ASP A 124 7.81 -7.06 8.83
C ASP A 124 8.10 -8.03 10.00
N ASN A 125 8.71 -7.57 11.11
CA ASN A 125 9.32 -8.42 12.13
C ASN A 125 8.61 -8.51 13.49
N ASP A 126 7.38 -8.02 13.68
CA ASP A 126 6.72 -8.15 15.01
C ASP A 126 6.13 -9.56 15.29
N ILE A 127 6.78 -10.63 14.84
CA ILE A 127 6.41 -12.02 15.19
C ILE A 127 7.33 -12.60 16.29
N ASP A 128 8.49 -12.01 16.58
CA ASP A 128 9.45 -12.60 17.54
C ASP A 128 9.56 -11.80 18.86
N GLY A 129 8.45 -11.68 19.59
CA GLY A 129 8.37 -10.97 20.87
C GLY A 129 7.95 -11.80 22.09
N HIS A 130 7.66 -13.10 21.94
CA HIS A 130 7.37 -13.98 23.08
C HIS A 130 8.03 -15.35 22.89
N GLY A 131 9.25 -15.47 23.43
CA GLY A 131 9.95 -16.75 23.48
C GLY A 131 11.40 -16.61 23.91
N HIS A 132 11.64 -16.36 25.19
CA HIS A 132 12.51 -17.14 26.10
C HIS A 132 12.80 -16.38 27.40
#